data_AF-A0A382QZJ1-F1
#
_entry.id   AF-A0A382QZJ1-F1
#
_cell.length_a   1.000
_cell.length_b   1.000
_cell.length_c   1.000
_cell.angle_alpha   90.00
_cell.angle_beta   90.00
_cell.angle_gamma   90.00
#
_symmetry.space_group_name_H-M   'P 1'
#
loop_
_entity.id
_entity.type
_entity.pdbx_description
1 polymer ?
#
loop_
_entity_poly.entity_id
_entity_poly.type
_entity_poly.pdbx_seq_one_letter_code
_entity_poly.pdbx_strand_id
1 'polypeptide(L)'
;VINDPPLSSRLCLLVSALALTVGQGAYAADEALDRDAIFEEAKGNLRSEDPESAYRLLIQYEENLTGSDTYNYLLGVSALDSGRAGEAIFSLQRLVVREPDFAGGRMELARAYFEVGDNELARTEFERLLEESPPEKARIVIIDYLDAIDTRARDYQSSSDFFVEFGSGYDSNPAASTADDQFLNFFLADENVEQESSYAELSAGALWTNPLTPDAQLVVNGSIAHRSNPSAHYVDPTTAMAGASVNWRSGENSASVGLTAM
;
A
#
# COMPACT_ATOMS: atom_id res chain seq x y z
N VAL A 1 -108.93 -12.61 1.35
CA VAL A 1 -108.07 -13.78 1.55
C VAL A 1 -106.85 -13.28 2.33
N ILE A 2 -107.01 -13.05 3.64
CA ILE A 2 -106.75 -14.02 4.74
C ILE A 2 -105.28 -14.48 4.73
N ASN A 3 -104.38 -13.82 5.47
CA ASN A 3 -104.12 -14.13 6.89
C ASN A 3 -103.09 -13.15 7.53
N ASP A 4 -103.48 -12.63 8.70
CA ASP A 4 -102.77 -11.77 9.66
C ASP A 4 -101.83 -12.60 10.61
N PRO A 5 -101.28 -12.08 11.75
CA PRO A 5 -100.42 -10.91 12.03
C PRO A 5 -99.19 -11.31 12.94
N PRO A 6 -98.79 -10.60 14.04
CA PRO A 6 -97.84 -9.48 14.16
C PRO A 6 -96.70 -9.81 15.18
N LEU A 7 -96.20 -8.79 15.92
CA LEU A 7 -95.29 -8.78 17.09
C LEU A 7 -93.82 -8.49 16.72
N SER A 8 -93.10 -7.54 17.31
CA SER A 8 -93.27 -6.87 18.61
C SER A 8 -92.55 -5.51 18.66
N SER A 9 -93.31 -4.53 19.14
CA SER A 9 -92.96 -3.51 20.14
C SER A 9 -91.50 -3.07 20.39
N ARG A 10 -91.35 -1.74 20.36
CA ARG A 10 -90.86 -0.84 21.44
C ARG A 10 -89.36 -0.88 21.78
N LEU A 11 -88.62 0.21 21.54
CA LEU A 11 -88.50 1.42 22.38
C LEU A 11 -87.42 1.24 23.48
N CYS A 12 -86.29 1.97 23.33
CA CYS A 12 -85.45 2.58 24.39
C CYS A 12 -84.26 3.28 23.67
N LEU A 13 -84.13 4.62 23.60
CA LEU A 13 -83.66 5.54 24.66
C LEU A 13 -82.42 4.95 25.38
N LEU A 14 -81.21 5.52 25.45
CA LEU A 14 -80.81 6.91 25.70
C LEU A 14 -79.24 6.98 25.75
N VAL A 15 -78.68 8.19 25.58
CA VAL A 15 -77.51 8.76 26.32
C VAL A 15 -76.06 8.42 25.86
N SER A 16 -75.51 9.39 25.11
CA SER A 16 -74.22 10.10 25.26
C SER A 16 -73.00 9.47 25.95
N ALA A 17 -71.84 9.56 25.26
CA ALA A 17 -70.54 9.83 25.89
C ALA A 17 -69.60 10.56 24.89
N LEU A 18 -69.37 11.85 25.15
CA LEU A 18 -68.34 12.68 24.53
C LEU A 18 -67.02 12.36 25.25
N ALA A 19 -66.11 11.64 24.61
CA ALA A 19 -64.79 11.38 25.15
C ALA A 19 -63.82 12.49 24.68
N LEU A 20 -63.53 13.43 25.57
CA LEU A 20 -62.31 14.24 25.49
C LEU A 20 -61.12 13.31 25.67
N THR A 21 -60.40 13.01 24.59
CA THR A 21 -59.06 12.44 24.68
C THR A 21 -58.10 13.59 24.99
N VAL A 22 -57.81 13.77 26.29
CA VAL A 22 -56.62 14.49 26.72
C VAL A 22 -55.43 13.69 26.18
N GLY A 23 -54.80 14.21 25.13
CA GLY A 23 -53.52 13.69 24.65
C GLY A 23 -52.53 13.81 25.79
N GLN A 24 -52.26 12.69 26.45
CA GLN A 24 -51.08 12.55 27.28
C GLN A 24 -49.89 12.65 26.32
N GLY A 25 -49.32 13.85 26.23
CA GLY A 25 -47.95 13.98 25.80
C GLY A 25 -47.13 13.11 26.73
N ALA A 26 -46.71 11.95 26.24
CA ALA A 26 -45.59 11.24 26.80
C ALA A 26 -44.41 12.20 26.66
N TYR A 27 -44.15 12.96 27.73
CA TYR A 27 -42.82 13.44 28.00
C TYR A 27 -41.98 12.18 28.15
N ALA A 28 -41.39 11.71 27.05
CA ALA A 28 -40.19 10.91 27.12
C ALA A 28 -39.25 11.75 27.98
N ALA A 29 -39.00 11.27 29.21
CA ALA A 29 -37.88 11.76 29.97
C ALA A 29 -36.67 11.56 29.05
N ASP A 30 -36.04 12.66 28.68
CA ASP A 30 -34.72 12.67 28.09
C ASP A 30 -33.82 11.95 29.11
N GLU A 31 -33.63 10.65 28.91
CA GLU A 31 -32.78 9.83 29.74
C GLU A 31 -31.38 10.41 29.52
N ALA A 32 -30.92 11.20 30.48
CA ALA A 32 -29.68 11.97 30.34
C ALA A 32 -28.58 11.01 29.89
N LEU A 33 -28.07 11.22 28.67
CA LEU A 33 -27.08 10.36 28.05
C LEU A 33 -25.91 10.12 29.01
N ASP A 34 -25.74 8.88 29.46
CA ASP A 34 -24.61 8.50 30.29
C ASP A 34 -23.36 8.30 29.41
N ARG A 35 -22.66 9.42 29.19
CA ARG A 35 -21.45 9.46 28.36
C ARG A 35 -20.35 8.56 28.91
N ASP A 36 -20.23 8.49 30.23
CA ASP A 36 -19.16 7.72 30.88
C ASP A 36 -19.41 6.23 30.71
N ALA A 37 -20.67 5.77 30.83
CA ALA A 37 -21.04 4.39 30.53
C ALA A 37 -20.71 4.01 29.08
N ILE A 38 -21.04 4.86 28.11
CA ILE A 38 -20.75 4.63 26.69
C ILE A 38 -19.24 4.53 26.44
N PHE A 39 -18.45 5.43 27.04
CA PHE A 39 -17.00 5.40 26.88
C PHE A 39 -16.36 4.19 27.55
N GLU A 40 -16.83 3.76 28.73
CA GLU A 40 -16.33 2.55 29.37
C GLU A 40 -16.69 1.29 28.58
N GLU A 41 -17.88 1.23 27.98
CA GLU A 41 -18.27 0.13 27.08
C GLU A 41 -17.38 0.10 25.83
N ALA A 42 -17.15 1.25 25.18
CA ALA A 42 -16.27 1.34 24.03
C ALA A 42 -14.82 0.93 24.37
N LYS A 43 -14.29 1.37 25.52
CA LYS A 43 -12.98 0.93 26.02
C LYS A 43 -12.95 -0.56 26.33
N GLY A 44 -14.05 -1.11 26.86
CA GLY A 44 -14.22 -2.54 27.09
C GLY A 44 -14.08 -3.34 25.81
N ASN A 45 -14.81 -2.93 24.76
CA ASN A 45 -14.75 -3.54 23.44
C ASN A 45 -13.32 -3.48 22.85
N LEU A 46 -12.64 -2.33 22.94
CA LEU A 46 -11.24 -2.21 22.50
C LEU A 46 -10.28 -3.13 23.29
N ARG A 47 -10.43 -3.23 24.61
CA ARG A 47 -9.61 -4.13 25.46
C ARG A 47 -9.87 -5.60 25.17
N SER A 48 -11.06 -5.93 24.66
CA SER A 48 -11.46 -7.28 24.26
C SER A 48 -11.15 -7.58 22.79
N GLU A 49 -10.36 -6.74 22.12
CA GLU A 49 -9.98 -6.88 20.70
C GLU A 49 -11.20 -6.90 19.76
N ASP A 50 -12.28 -6.21 20.13
CA ASP A 50 -13.48 -6.01 19.29
C ASP A 50 -13.66 -4.52 18.92
N PRO A 51 -12.80 -3.97 18.04
CA PRO A 51 -12.87 -2.57 17.63
C PRO A 51 -14.12 -2.25 16.80
N GLU A 52 -14.68 -3.22 16.08
CA GLU A 52 -15.89 -3.01 15.26
C GLU A 52 -17.10 -2.75 16.16
N SER A 53 -17.28 -3.48 17.28
CA SER A 53 -18.35 -3.18 18.24
C SER A 53 -18.16 -1.81 18.91
N ALA A 54 -16.91 -1.43 19.25
CA ALA A 54 -16.61 -0.11 19.78
C ALA A 54 -16.99 1.01 18.79
N TYR A 55 -16.58 0.85 17.53
CA TYR A 55 -16.88 1.80 16.46
C TYR A 55 -18.39 1.91 16.24
N ARG A 56 -19.09 0.78 16.10
CA ARG A 56 -20.55 0.74 15.93
C ARG A 56 -21.32 1.35 17.08
N LEU A 57 -20.83 1.22 18.31
CA LEU A 57 -21.42 1.87 19.47
C LEU A 57 -21.28 3.39 19.37
N LEU A 58 -20.08 3.88 19.08
CA LEU A 58 -19.75 5.30 19.09
C LEU A 58 -20.42 6.10 17.98
N ILE A 59 -20.58 5.53 16.78
CA ILE A 59 -21.29 6.21 15.68
C ILE A 59 -22.78 6.44 15.96
N GLN A 60 -23.40 5.64 16.83
CA GLN A 60 -24.82 5.84 17.21
C GLN A 60 -25.04 7.14 17.99
N TYR A 61 -23.98 7.64 18.63
CA TYR A 61 -24.02 8.82 19.48
C TYR A 61 -23.20 9.99 18.92
N GLU A 62 -22.89 9.98 17.62
CA GLU A 62 -22.10 11.03 16.97
C GLU A 62 -22.70 12.42 17.22
N GLU A 63 -24.00 12.60 17.00
CA GLU A 63 -24.67 13.89 17.20
C GLU A 63 -24.59 14.38 18.66
N ASN A 64 -24.54 13.47 19.62
CA ASN A 64 -24.55 13.80 21.06
C ASN A 64 -23.16 13.98 21.66
N LEU A 65 -22.13 13.41 21.02
CA LEU A 65 -20.75 13.33 21.53
C LEU A 65 -19.72 14.08 20.68
N THR A 66 -20.09 14.55 19.48
CA THR A 66 -19.25 15.37 18.59
C THR A 66 -18.83 16.65 19.31
N GLY A 67 -17.60 16.65 19.86
CA GLY A 67 -17.06 17.74 20.67
C GLY A 67 -16.32 17.26 21.92
N SER A 68 -16.48 16.00 22.31
CA SER A 68 -15.66 15.37 23.34
C SER A 68 -14.34 14.87 22.75
N ASP A 69 -13.22 15.23 23.37
CA ASP A 69 -11.90 14.75 22.98
C ASP A 69 -11.76 13.24 23.23
N THR A 70 -12.35 12.72 24.32
CA THR A 70 -12.49 11.28 24.58
C THR A 70 -13.26 10.56 23.48
N TYR A 71 -14.37 11.15 23.00
CA TYR A 71 -15.13 10.58 21.89
C TYR A 71 -14.29 10.50 20.62
N ASN A 72 -13.65 11.61 20.23
CA ASN A 72 -12.80 11.66 19.04
C ASN A 72 -11.65 10.64 19.11
N TYR A 73 -11.04 10.46 20.28
CA TYR A 73 -9.99 9.47 20.48
C TYR A 73 -10.53 8.04 20.32
N LEU A 74 -11.60 7.68 21.05
CA LEU A 74 -12.14 6.32 21.00
C LEU A 74 -12.72 5.97 19.63
N LEU A 75 -13.39 6.91 18.98
CA LEU A 75 -13.90 6.72 17.62
C LEU A 75 -12.74 6.57 16.63
N GLY A 76 -11.70 7.38 16.76
CA GLY A 76 -10.49 7.30 15.95
C GLY A 76 -9.79 5.94 16.06
N VAL A 77 -9.50 5.50 17.29
CA VAL A 77 -8.85 4.21 17.56
C VAL A 77 -9.72 3.05 17.06
N SER A 78 -11.01 3.04 17.39
CA SER A 78 -11.92 1.96 16.96
C SER A 78 -12.11 1.93 15.44
N ALA A 79 -12.19 3.08 14.77
CA ALA A 79 -12.22 3.15 13.31
C ALA A 79 -10.92 2.61 12.70
N LEU A 80 -9.77 3.02 13.24
CA LEU A 80 -8.47 2.57 12.73
C LEU A 80 -8.30 1.06 12.88
N ASP A 81 -8.53 0.53 14.08
CA ASP A 81 -8.34 -0.89 14.37
C ASP A 81 -9.42 -1.79 13.73
N SER A 82 -10.53 -1.22 13.25
CA SER A 82 -11.53 -1.91 12.40
C SER A 82 -11.26 -1.77 10.89
N GLY A 83 -10.10 -1.22 10.49
CA GLY A 83 -9.69 -1.10 9.09
C GLY A 83 -10.27 0.13 8.36
N ARG A 84 -10.87 1.08 9.08
CA ARG A 84 -11.48 2.31 8.55
C ARG A 84 -10.55 3.50 8.75
N ALA A 85 -9.29 3.37 8.33
CA ALA A 85 -8.27 4.38 8.57
C ALA A 85 -8.65 5.78 8.06
N GLY A 86 -9.33 5.87 6.90
CA GLY A 86 -9.82 7.14 6.37
C GLY A 86 -10.82 7.85 7.29
N GLU A 87 -11.69 7.10 7.98
CA GLU A 87 -12.63 7.66 8.95
C GLU A 87 -11.92 8.06 10.26
N ALA A 88 -10.94 7.27 10.68
CA ALA A 88 -10.13 7.54 11.86
C ALA A 88 -9.41 8.89 11.78
N ILE A 89 -8.85 9.23 10.61
CA ILE A 89 -8.12 10.48 10.38
C ILE A 89 -8.94 11.70 10.79
N PHE A 90 -10.22 11.78 10.42
CA PHE A 90 -11.04 12.95 10.72
C PHE A 90 -11.25 13.15 12.22
N SER A 91 -11.53 12.06 12.95
CA SER A 91 -11.73 12.10 14.41
C SER A 91 -10.43 12.46 15.13
N LEU A 92 -9.32 11.83 14.73
CA LEU A 92 -8.00 12.04 15.33
C LEU A 92 -7.41 13.43 15.00
N GLN A 93 -7.63 13.96 13.80
CA GLN A 93 -7.25 15.33 13.47
C GLN A 93 -7.97 16.36 14.36
N ARG A 94 -9.29 16.20 14.56
CA ARG A 94 -10.06 17.09 15.46
C ARG A 94 -9.48 17.06 16.87
N LEU A 95 -9.11 15.88 17.35
CA LEU A 95 -8.47 15.69 18.65
C LEU A 95 -7.11 16.37 18.73
N VAL A 96 -6.18 16.07 17.81
CA VAL A 96 -4.80 16.61 17.82
C VAL A 96 -4.78 18.13 17.66
N VAL A 97 -5.76 18.72 16.96
CA VAL A 97 -5.91 20.18 16.88
C VAL A 97 -6.31 20.79 18.22
N ARG A 98 -7.15 20.12 19.00
CA ARG A 98 -7.63 20.60 20.31
C ARG A 98 -6.66 20.30 21.44
N GLU A 99 -6.00 19.15 21.37
CA GLU A 99 -5.08 18.60 22.36
C GLU A 99 -3.72 18.30 21.68
N PRO A 100 -2.94 19.35 21.31
CA PRO A 100 -1.69 19.17 20.57
C PRO A 100 -0.62 18.41 21.36
N ASP A 101 -0.68 18.45 22.69
CA ASP A 101 0.27 17.76 23.58
C ASP A 101 -0.17 16.31 23.90
N PHE A 102 -1.32 15.87 23.36
CA PHE A 102 -1.79 14.50 23.56
C PHE A 102 -1.10 13.54 22.61
N ALA A 103 0.09 13.07 23.01
CA ALA A 103 0.93 12.14 22.24
C ALA A 103 0.18 10.87 21.79
N GLY A 104 -0.76 10.37 22.59
CA GLY A 104 -1.60 9.22 22.22
C GLY A 104 -2.43 9.50 20.96
N GLY A 105 -3.12 10.64 20.90
CA GLY A 105 -3.90 11.03 19.72
C GLY A 105 -3.02 11.26 18.48
N ARG A 106 -1.83 11.84 18.66
CA ARG A 106 -0.86 12.06 17.57
C ARG A 106 -0.31 10.74 17.03
N MET A 107 -0.02 9.78 17.91
CA MET A 107 0.42 8.43 17.54
C MET A 107 -0.62 7.72 16.66
N GLU A 108 -1.89 7.75 17.09
CA GLU A 108 -2.98 7.12 16.35
C GLU A 108 -3.23 7.83 15.01
N LEU A 109 -3.08 9.16 14.96
CA LEU A 109 -3.18 9.91 13.70
C LEU A 109 -2.08 9.51 12.71
N ALA A 110 -0.85 9.37 13.19
CA ALA A 110 0.29 8.93 12.38
C ALA A 110 0.07 7.50 11.83
N ARG A 111 -0.41 6.58 12.67
CA ARG A 111 -0.82 5.23 12.24
C ARG A 111 -1.91 5.29 11.17
N ALA A 112 -2.93 6.11 11.36
CA ALA A 112 -4.03 6.23 10.40
C ALA A 112 -3.56 6.74 9.03
N TYR A 113 -2.65 7.73 8.99
CA TYR A 113 -2.01 8.16 7.74
C TYR A 113 -1.20 7.04 7.07
N PHE A 114 -0.44 6.28 7.86
CA PHE A 114 0.35 5.16 7.35
C PHE A 114 -0.53 4.06 6.73
N GLU A 115 -1.66 3.74 7.35
CA GLU A 115 -2.62 2.73 6.86
C GLU A 115 -3.30 3.15 5.54
N VAL A 116 -3.60 4.45 5.35
CA VAL A 116 -4.13 4.94 4.06
C VAL A 116 -3.05 5.17 3.00
N GLY A 117 -1.78 4.97 3.34
CA GLY A 117 -0.64 5.15 2.44
C GLY A 117 -0.16 6.60 2.29
N ASP A 118 -0.66 7.53 3.11
CA ASP A 118 -0.18 8.90 3.16
C ASP A 118 1.11 8.98 4.00
N ASN A 119 2.18 8.39 3.44
CA ASN A 119 3.44 8.19 4.13
C ASN A 119 4.14 9.51 4.52
N GLU A 120 3.90 10.59 3.77
CA GLU A 120 4.46 11.93 4.06
C GLU A 120 3.84 12.53 5.32
N LEU A 121 2.51 12.49 5.44
CA LEU A 121 1.83 12.95 6.66
C LEU A 121 2.12 12.02 7.85
N ALA A 122 2.15 10.71 7.63
CA ALA A 122 2.54 9.75 8.66
C ALA A 122 3.93 10.05 9.22
N ARG A 123 4.93 10.21 8.34
CA ARG A 123 6.31 10.57 8.70
C ARG A 123 6.35 11.85 9.52
N THR A 124 5.67 12.89 9.07
CA THR A 124 5.64 14.19 9.76
C THR A 124 5.16 14.07 11.20
N GLU A 125 4.09 13.30 11.45
CA GLU A 125 3.56 13.13 12.81
C GLU A 125 4.44 12.21 13.67
N PHE A 126 5.03 11.16 13.10
CA PHE A 126 5.99 10.29 13.78
C PHE A 126 7.27 11.02 14.19
N GLU A 127 7.82 11.86 13.32
CA GLU A 127 9.03 12.66 13.60
C GLU A 127 8.76 13.67 14.73
N ARG A 128 7.60 14.31 14.76
CA ARG A 128 7.18 15.16 15.89
C ARG A 128 7.12 14.40 17.21
N LEU A 129 6.56 13.18 17.21
CA LEU A 129 6.53 12.35 18.42
C LEU A 129 7.93 12.00 18.92
N LEU A 130 8.93 11.85 18.04
CA LEU A 130 10.32 11.63 18.44
C LEU A 130 10.95 12.87 19.09
N GLU A 131 10.60 14.07 18.62
CA GLU A 131 11.05 15.34 19.20
C GLU A 131 10.55 15.51 20.65
N GLU A 132 9.38 14.95 20.98
CA GLU A 132 8.76 14.99 22.31
C GLU A 132 9.40 14.03 23.32
N SER A 133 10.50 13.34 22.98
CA SER A 133 11.21 12.39 23.85
C SER A 133 10.30 11.27 24.40
N PRO A 134 9.71 10.43 23.53
CA PRO A 134 8.72 9.45 23.91
C PRO A 134 9.35 8.32 24.75
N PRO A 135 8.56 7.61 25.59
CA PRO A 135 9.03 6.44 26.32
C PRO A 135 9.65 5.40 25.37
N GLU A 136 10.63 4.64 25.85
CA GLU A 136 11.37 3.64 25.05
C GLU A 136 10.49 2.78 24.15
N LYS A 137 9.41 2.24 24.70
CA LYS A 137 8.47 1.38 23.97
C LYS A 137 7.81 2.11 22.80
N ALA A 138 7.37 3.35 23.01
CA ALA A 138 6.76 4.15 21.95
C ALA A 138 7.82 4.54 20.90
N ARG A 139 9.04 4.88 21.33
CA ARG A 139 10.14 5.20 20.41
C ARG A 139 10.45 4.05 19.44
N ILE A 140 10.50 2.81 19.94
CA ILE A 140 10.72 1.61 19.09
C ILE A 140 9.62 1.51 18.04
N VAL A 141 8.35 1.59 18.45
CA VAL A 141 7.21 1.49 17.52
C VAL A 141 7.25 2.60 16.47
N ILE A 142 7.58 3.84 16.87
CA ILE A 142 7.70 4.97 15.93
C ILE A 142 8.81 4.69 14.90
N ILE A 143 9.97 4.20 15.34
CA ILE A 143 11.08 3.84 14.44
C ILE A 143 10.65 2.73 13.47
N ASP A 144 9.95 1.70 13.95
CA ASP A 144 9.45 0.61 13.09
C ASP A 144 8.54 1.14 11.96
N TYR A 145 7.65 2.10 12.27
CA TYR A 145 6.82 2.75 11.26
C TYR A 145 7.62 3.61 10.28
N LEU A 146 8.61 4.37 10.76
CA LEU A 146 9.48 5.17 9.89
C LEU A 146 10.32 4.29 8.94
N ASP A 147 10.85 3.18 9.44
CA ASP A 147 11.56 2.19 8.63
C ASP A 147 10.64 1.54 7.58
N ALA A 148 9.38 1.27 7.94
CA ALA A 148 8.38 0.77 7.00
C ALA A 148 8.04 1.81 5.91
N ILE A 149 7.96 3.10 6.28
CA ILE A 149 7.79 4.22 5.33
C ILE A 149 8.99 4.30 4.38
N ASP A 150 10.22 4.22 4.90
CA ASP A 150 11.43 4.27 4.09
C ASP A 150 11.56 3.08 3.15
N THR A 151 11.14 1.89 3.61
CA THR A 151 11.10 0.70 2.77
C THR A 151 10.11 0.88 1.62
N ARG A 152 8.88 1.35 1.91
CA ARG A 152 7.91 1.72 0.87
C ARG A 152 8.53 2.71 -0.10
N ALA A 153 9.13 3.79 0.38
CA ALA A 153 9.72 4.82 -0.47
C ALA A 153 10.86 4.30 -1.38
N ARG A 154 11.72 3.39 -0.89
CA ARG A 154 12.80 2.79 -1.68
C ARG A 154 12.28 1.93 -2.83
N ASP A 155 11.17 1.22 -2.63
CA ASP A 155 10.52 0.48 -3.71
C ASP A 155 10.01 1.42 -4.83
N TYR A 156 9.82 2.71 -4.52
CA TYR A 156 9.44 3.77 -5.47
C TYR A 156 10.59 4.66 -5.94
N GLN A 157 11.82 4.43 -5.47
CA GLN A 157 12.98 5.19 -5.93
C GLN A 157 13.63 4.55 -7.14
N SER A 158 14.20 5.39 -8.00
CA SER A 158 14.99 4.91 -9.13
C SER A 158 16.29 4.28 -8.64
N SER A 159 16.62 3.08 -9.15
CA SER A 159 17.86 2.38 -8.86
C SER A 159 18.77 2.29 -10.07
N SER A 160 20.08 2.22 -9.83
CA SER A 160 21.10 2.05 -10.88
C SER A 160 22.15 1.05 -10.44
N ASP A 161 22.42 0.04 -11.25
CA ASP A 161 23.47 -0.96 -11.05
C ASP A 161 24.47 -0.89 -12.21
N PHE A 162 25.75 -1.11 -11.92
CA PHE A 162 26.83 -1.05 -12.89
C PHE A 162 27.80 -2.20 -12.68
N PHE A 163 28.40 -2.69 -13.76
CA PHE A 163 29.48 -3.65 -13.68
C PHE A 163 30.61 -3.33 -14.67
N VAL A 164 31.80 -3.77 -14.32
CA VAL A 164 32.96 -3.87 -15.20
C VAL A 164 33.60 -5.22 -14.94
N GLU A 165 33.83 -5.98 -16.00
CA GLU A 165 34.42 -7.32 -15.96
C GLU A 165 35.64 -7.37 -16.86
N PHE A 166 36.69 -8.03 -16.39
CA PHE A 166 37.90 -8.31 -17.16
C PHE A 166 38.10 -9.82 -17.26
N GLY A 167 38.22 -10.33 -18.48
CA GLY A 167 38.48 -11.74 -18.78
C GLY A 167 39.80 -11.91 -19.51
N SER A 168 40.41 -13.09 -19.38
CA SER A 168 41.51 -13.50 -20.24
C SER A 168 41.57 -15.02 -20.34
N GLY A 169 42.10 -15.53 -21.42
CA GLY A 169 42.19 -16.97 -21.62
C GLY A 169 42.90 -17.37 -22.89
N TYR A 170 42.59 -18.58 -23.34
CA TYR A 170 43.15 -19.18 -24.54
C TYR A 170 42.05 -19.84 -25.35
N ASP A 171 42.11 -19.70 -26.65
CA ASP A 171 41.15 -20.24 -27.60
C ASP A 171 41.93 -20.86 -28.76
N SER A 172 41.70 -22.15 -29.00
CA SER A 172 42.45 -22.90 -30.00
C SER A 172 42.04 -22.57 -31.43
N ASN A 173 40.85 -21.98 -31.63
CA ASN A 173 40.35 -21.66 -32.96
C ASN A 173 39.29 -20.52 -32.95
N PRO A 174 39.68 -19.26 -32.66
CA PRO A 174 38.74 -18.14 -32.56
C PRO A 174 37.94 -17.87 -33.84
N ALA A 175 38.56 -18.10 -35.00
CA ALA A 175 37.94 -17.90 -36.31
C ALA A 175 37.08 -19.10 -36.76
N ALA A 176 37.02 -20.19 -35.98
CA ALA A 176 36.37 -21.44 -36.35
C ALA A 176 36.78 -21.94 -37.76
N SER A 177 38.07 -21.78 -38.10
CA SER A 177 38.64 -22.12 -39.40
C SER A 177 39.06 -23.60 -39.49
N THR A 178 39.40 -24.06 -40.71
CA THR A 178 39.79 -25.46 -40.96
C THR A 178 41.24 -25.73 -40.57
N ALA A 179 41.55 -26.93 -40.08
CA ALA A 179 42.93 -27.34 -39.83
C ALA A 179 43.73 -27.61 -41.13
N ASP A 180 43.03 -27.82 -42.26
CA ASP A 180 43.67 -28.08 -43.55
C ASP A 180 44.24 -26.79 -44.16
N ASP A 181 45.53 -26.79 -44.52
CA ASP A 181 46.20 -25.64 -45.15
C ASP A 181 45.97 -25.54 -46.66
N GLN A 182 45.27 -26.52 -47.25
CA GLN A 182 45.06 -26.64 -48.69
C GLN A 182 43.61 -27.01 -49.05
N PHE A 183 43.10 -26.39 -50.12
CA PHE A 183 41.83 -26.72 -50.74
C PHE A 183 41.98 -26.78 -52.26
N LEU A 184 41.65 -27.92 -52.89
CA LEU A 184 41.78 -28.14 -54.34
C LEU A 184 43.16 -27.76 -54.91
N ASN A 185 44.24 -28.09 -54.19
CA ASN A 185 45.64 -27.75 -54.53
C ASN A 185 45.99 -26.25 -54.48
N PHE A 186 45.16 -25.42 -53.83
CA PHE A 186 45.49 -24.04 -53.48
C PHE A 186 45.80 -23.95 -51.98
N PHE A 187 46.88 -23.25 -51.64
CA PHE A 187 47.18 -22.91 -50.24
C PHE A 187 46.22 -21.83 -49.75
N LEU A 188 45.65 -22.05 -48.56
CA LEU A 188 44.83 -21.06 -47.87
C LEU A 188 45.74 -19.97 -47.27
N ALA A 189 45.21 -18.75 -47.13
CA ALA A 189 45.88 -17.72 -46.34
C ALA A 189 45.77 -18.06 -44.85
N ASP A 190 46.73 -17.61 -44.04
CA ASP A 190 46.81 -17.91 -42.60
C ASP A 190 45.50 -17.60 -41.84
N GLU A 191 44.75 -16.58 -42.26
CA GLU A 191 43.45 -16.17 -41.69
C GLU A 191 42.31 -17.18 -41.95
N ASN A 192 42.51 -18.14 -42.85
CA ASN A 192 41.52 -19.16 -43.24
C ASN A 192 41.89 -20.57 -42.73
N VAL A 193 42.96 -20.70 -41.95
CA VAL A 193 43.41 -21.94 -41.33
C VAL A 193 43.27 -21.81 -39.81
N GLU A 194 43.03 -22.92 -39.12
CA GLU A 194 42.94 -22.97 -37.66
C GLU A 194 44.17 -22.32 -37.01
N GLN A 195 43.91 -21.35 -36.15
CA GLN A 195 44.93 -20.58 -35.47
C GLN A 195 44.52 -20.35 -34.03
N GLU A 196 45.43 -20.68 -33.13
CA GLU A 196 45.24 -20.46 -31.70
C GLU A 196 45.60 -19.02 -31.29
N SER A 197 44.90 -18.50 -30.29
CA SER A 197 45.18 -17.19 -29.72
C SER A 197 44.91 -17.19 -28.22
N SER A 198 45.77 -16.50 -27.47
CA SER A 198 45.34 -15.95 -26.18
C SER A 198 44.28 -14.87 -26.42
N TYR A 199 43.51 -14.54 -25.39
CA TYR A 199 42.60 -13.41 -25.46
C TYR A 199 42.56 -12.61 -24.17
N ALA A 200 42.18 -11.35 -24.30
CA ALA A 200 41.75 -10.49 -23.20
C ALA A 200 40.39 -9.89 -23.55
N GLU A 201 39.51 -9.79 -22.57
CA GLU A 201 38.15 -9.30 -22.72
C GLU A 201 37.87 -8.21 -21.67
N LEU A 202 37.21 -7.14 -22.10
CA LEU A 202 36.70 -6.11 -21.23
C LEU A 202 35.20 -5.93 -21.51
N SER A 203 34.41 -6.06 -20.46
CA SER A 203 32.96 -5.92 -20.51
C SER A 203 32.51 -4.88 -19.50
N ALA A 204 31.55 -4.04 -19.87
CA ALA A 204 30.97 -3.05 -18.99
C ALA A 204 29.48 -2.91 -19.27
N GLY A 205 28.70 -2.62 -18.25
CA GLY A 205 27.28 -2.40 -18.43
C GLY A 205 26.60 -1.70 -17.27
N ALA A 206 25.35 -1.34 -17.52
CA ALA A 206 24.50 -0.60 -16.61
C ALA A 206 23.05 -1.10 -16.69
N LEU A 207 22.37 -1.04 -15.56
CA LEU A 207 20.94 -1.24 -15.41
C LEU A 207 20.36 -0.06 -14.65
N TRP A 208 19.31 0.54 -15.18
CA TRP A 208 18.56 1.62 -14.56
C TRP A 208 17.10 1.19 -14.43
N THR A 209 16.56 1.22 -13.21
CA THR A 209 15.15 0.95 -12.95
C THR A 209 14.51 2.22 -12.42
N ASN A 210 13.33 2.56 -12.95
CA ASN A 210 12.55 3.70 -12.51
C ASN A 210 11.09 3.28 -12.33
N PRO A 211 10.60 3.21 -11.08
CA PRO A 211 9.18 3.00 -10.80
C PRO A 211 8.34 4.09 -11.48
N LEU A 212 7.28 3.67 -12.17
CA LEU A 212 6.32 4.57 -12.81
C LEU A 212 5.05 4.69 -11.96
N THR A 213 4.62 3.56 -11.38
CA THR A 213 3.45 3.39 -10.50
C THR A 213 3.73 2.26 -9.49
N PRO A 214 2.88 2.02 -8.46
CA PRO A 214 3.00 0.87 -7.54
C PRO A 214 3.13 -0.50 -8.21
N ASP A 215 2.58 -0.62 -9.40
CA ASP A 215 2.47 -1.86 -10.15
C ASP A 215 3.27 -1.83 -11.46
N ALA A 216 4.01 -0.77 -11.78
CA ALA A 216 4.75 -0.65 -13.03
C ALA A 216 6.11 0.02 -12.86
N GLN A 217 7.12 -0.50 -13.56
CA GLN A 217 8.47 0.08 -13.60
C GLN A 217 9.03 0.09 -15.03
N LEU A 218 9.78 1.14 -15.33
CA LEU A 218 10.64 1.22 -16.51
C LEU A 218 12.01 0.62 -16.16
N VAL A 219 12.53 -0.25 -17.02
CA VAL A 219 13.87 -0.82 -16.92
C VAL A 219 14.63 -0.46 -18.19
N VAL A 220 15.78 0.17 -18.05
CA VAL A 220 16.71 0.48 -19.14
C VAL A 220 18.03 -0.20 -18.85
N ASN A 221 18.61 -0.90 -19.82
CA ASN A 221 19.89 -1.56 -19.66
C ASN A 221 20.77 -1.35 -20.88
N GLY A 222 22.08 -1.48 -20.69
CA GLY A 222 23.02 -1.55 -21.79
C GLY A 222 24.33 -2.16 -21.36
N SER A 223 25.00 -2.84 -22.29
CA SER A 223 26.31 -3.41 -22.09
C SER A 223 27.14 -3.32 -23.36
N ILE A 224 28.46 -3.31 -23.18
CA ILE A 224 29.44 -3.44 -24.25
C ILE A 224 30.51 -4.43 -23.80
N ALA A 225 30.91 -5.31 -24.70
CA ALA A 225 32.03 -6.22 -24.51
C ALA A 225 32.94 -6.15 -25.73
N HIS A 226 34.24 -6.09 -25.48
CA HIS A 226 35.25 -6.19 -26.52
C HIS A 226 36.28 -7.24 -26.13
N ARG A 227 36.53 -8.18 -27.04
CA ARG A 227 37.56 -9.21 -26.88
C ARG A 227 38.62 -9.03 -27.94
N SER A 228 39.89 -9.04 -27.52
CA SER A 228 41.03 -9.01 -28.43
C SER A 228 41.78 -10.34 -28.42
N ASN A 229 42.06 -10.86 -29.61
CA ASN A 229 42.78 -12.10 -29.87
C ASN A 229 44.06 -11.73 -30.66
N PRO A 230 45.22 -11.50 -30.01
CA PRO A 230 46.40 -10.95 -30.68
C PRO A 230 46.90 -11.76 -31.89
N SER A 231 46.76 -13.09 -31.86
CA SER A 231 47.14 -13.95 -32.99
C SER A 231 46.07 -13.96 -34.09
N ALA A 232 44.80 -13.73 -33.75
CA ALA A 232 43.64 -13.82 -34.65
C ALA A 232 42.81 -12.52 -34.67
N HIS A 233 43.46 -11.34 -34.68
CA HIS A 233 42.80 -10.05 -34.46
C HIS A 233 41.75 -9.68 -35.53
N TYR A 234 41.80 -10.32 -36.69
CA TYR A 234 40.85 -10.15 -37.79
C TYR A 234 39.43 -10.64 -37.45
N VAL A 235 39.26 -11.39 -36.35
CA VAL A 235 37.96 -11.83 -35.81
C VAL A 235 37.66 -11.28 -34.42
N ASP A 236 38.30 -10.19 -33.98
CA ASP A 236 38.04 -9.57 -32.68
C ASP A 236 36.59 -9.08 -32.55
N PRO A 237 35.76 -9.69 -31.68
CA PRO A 237 34.37 -9.30 -31.58
C PRO A 237 34.21 -8.09 -30.66
N THR A 238 33.32 -7.18 -31.06
CA THR A 238 32.71 -6.19 -30.17
C THR A 238 31.21 -6.42 -30.18
N THR A 239 30.62 -6.70 -29.02
CA THR A 239 29.17 -6.80 -28.86
C THR A 239 28.67 -5.62 -28.04
N ALA A 240 27.55 -5.05 -28.45
CA ALA A 240 26.90 -3.98 -27.72
C ALA A 240 25.40 -4.29 -27.63
N MET A 241 24.85 -4.25 -26.43
CA MET A 241 23.45 -4.52 -26.18
C MET A 241 22.83 -3.29 -25.55
N ALA A 242 21.60 -2.97 -25.93
CA ALA A 242 20.81 -1.94 -25.29
C ALA A 242 19.35 -2.37 -25.22
N GLY A 243 18.69 -2.12 -24.10
CA GLY A 243 17.31 -2.52 -23.91
C GLY A 243 16.51 -1.52 -23.09
N ALA A 244 15.22 -1.46 -23.37
CA ALA A 244 14.25 -0.75 -22.54
C ALA A 244 12.96 -1.57 -22.45
N SER A 245 12.44 -1.78 -21.25
CA SER A 245 11.17 -2.48 -21.02
C SER A 245 10.34 -1.81 -19.95
N VAL A 246 9.02 -1.89 -20.08
CA VAL A 246 8.09 -1.61 -18.99
C VAL A 246 7.59 -2.94 -18.45
N ASN A 247 7.70 -3.12 -17.15
CA ASN A 247 7.28 -4.31 -16.44
C ASN A 247 6.12 -3.96 -15.51
N TRP A 248 5.03 -4.71 -15.59
CA TRP A 248 3.85 -4.57 -14.73
C TRP A 248 3.71 -5.79 -13.82
N ARG A 249 3.28 -5.57 -12.57
CA ARG A 249 2.98 -6.61 -11.60
C ARG A 249 1.79 -6.22 -10.73
N SER A 250 0.73 -7.02 -10.77
CA SER A 250 -0.47 -6.84 -9.94
C SER A 250 -0.83 -8.17 -9.28
N GLY A 251 -0.58 -8.28 -7.97
CA GLY A 251 -0.72 -9.54 -7.22
C GLY A 251 0.24 -10.62 -7.74
N GLU A 252 -0.31 -11.76 -8.15
CA GLU A 252 0.45 -12.87 -8.74
C GLU A 252 0.69 -12.71 -10.26
N ASN A 253 0.02 -11.76 -10.90
CA ASN A 253 0.13 -11.57 -12.36
C ASN A 253 1.27 -10.59 -12.69
N SER A 254 2.02 -10.90 -13.76
CA SER A 254 3.04 -10.01 -14.31
C SER A 254 3.03 -9.99 -15.83
N ALA A 255 3.44 -8.87 -16.42
CA ALA A 255 3.60 -8.69 -17.85
C ALA A 255 4.78 -7.77 -18.14
N SER A 256 5.46 -7.93 -19.27
CA SER A 256 6.52 -7.02 -19.71
C SER A 256 6.43 -6.76 -21.21
N VAL A 257 6.74 -5.54 -21.60
CA VAL A 257 6.86 -5.12 -23.01
C VAL A 257 8.13 -4.32 -23.15
N GLY A 258 8.97 -4.65 -24.13
CA GLY A 258 10.24 -3.95 -24.32
C GLY A 258 10.84 -4.15 -25.70
N LEU A 259 11.92 -3.42 -25.91
CA LEU A 259 12.76 -3.48 -27.11
C LEU A 259 14.19 -3.76 -26.67
N THR A 260 14.90 -4.56 -27.46
CA THR A 260 16.32 -4.84 -27.29
C THR A 260 17.01 -4.72 -28.64
N ALA A 261 18.15 -4.04 -28.66
CA ALA A 261 19.08 -3.97 -29.76
C ALA A 261 20.37 -4.70 -29.38
N MET A 262 20.95 -5.41 -30.34
CA MET A 262 22.22 -6.15 -30.25
C MET A 262 23.08 -5.89 -31.48
#